data_AF-A0A4R5MCI4-F1
#
_entry.id   AF-A0A4R5MCI4-F1
#
_cell.length_a   1.000
_cell.length_b   1.000
_cell.length_c   1.000
_cell.angle_alpha   90.00
_cell.angle_beta   90.00
_cell.angle_gamma   90.00
#
_symmetry.space_group_name_H-M   'P 1'
#
loop_
_entity.id
_entity.type
_entity.pdbx_description
1 polymer ?
#
loop_
_entity_poly.entity_id
_entity_poly.type
_entity_poly.pdbx_seq_one_letter_code
_entity_poly.pdbx_strand_id
1 'polypeptide(L)'
;MEFEKLFKGRSWPEIKERLGVMSVDTLNRIWLPVLEEDGYLIAIAKNGKDALLGRMGKRDDGKFCIEIVVRAPIENNALGRYQFWYVDSADMQRHAQRLNEVVQSHLNRIQRDGVCEGESSTGLLPLTGPRGR
;
A
#
# COMPACT_ATOMS: atom_id res chain seq x y z
N MET A 1 -5.92 1.76 -9.57
CA MET A 1 -5.37 0.49 -10.07
C MET A 1 -6.20 -0.62 -9.44
N GLU A 2 -6.85 -1.47 -10.25
CA GLU A 2 -7.69 -2.57 -9.75
C GLU A 2 -6.85 -3.82 -9.59
N PHE A 3 -7.09 -4.60 -8.53
CA PHE A 3 -6.29 -5.80 -8.28
C PHE A 3 -6.43 -6.82 -9.42
N GLU A 4 -7.61 -6.99 -10.06
CA GLU A 4 -7.77 -7.95 -11.16
C GLU A 4 -6.82 -7.68 -12.34
N LYS A 5 -6.51 -6.40 -12.61
CA LYS A 5 -5.63 -6.03 -13.72
C LYS A 5 -4.20 -6.51 -13.50
N LEU A 6 -3.76 -6.64 -12.26
CA LEU A 6 -2.41 -7.11 -11.91
C LEU A 6 -2.22 -8.60 -12.22
N PHE A 7 -3.30 -9.38 -12.28
CA PHE A 7 -3.22 -10.82 -12.55
C PHE A 7 -3.31 -11.17 -14.04
N LYS A 8 -3.62 -10.22 -14.92
CA LYS A 8 -3.85 -10.50 -16.35
C LYS A 8 -2.54 -10.80 -17.09
N GLY A 9 -2.60 -11.75 -18.02
CA GLY A 9 -1.52 -12.02 -18.98
C GLY A 9 -0.32 -12.79 -18.44
N ARG A 10 -0.39 -13.31 -17.20
CA ARG A 10 0.67 -14.14 -16.60
C ARG A 10 0.10 -15.46 -16.08
N SER A 11 0.93 -16.51 -16.09
CA SER A 11 0.66 -17.75 -15.37
C SER A 11 1.06 -17.57 -13.91
N TRP A 12 0.19 -18.01 -13.00
CA TRP A 12 0.35 -17.83 -11.56
C TRP A 12 0.52 -19.17 -10.85
N PRO A 13 1.38 -19.25 -9.83
CA PRO A 13 1.53 -20.48 -9.06
C PRO A 13 0.22 -20.84 -8.35
N GLU A 14 -0.01 -22.13 -8.18
CA GLU A 14 -1.11 -22.64 -7.38
C GLU A 14 -0.84 -22.40 -5.89
N ILE A 15 -1.83 -21.85 -5.18
CA ILE A 15 -1.78 -21.55 -3.76
C ILE A 15 -2.88 -22.33 -3.05
N LYS A 16 -2.45 -23.22 -2.15
CA LYS A 16 -3.35 -23.99 -1.30
C LYS A 16 -4.13 -23.08 -0.36
N GLU A 17 -5.39 -23.41 -0.14
CA GLU A 17 -6.23 -22.66 0.80
C GLU A 17 -5.74 -22.85 2.26
N ARG A 18 -5.33 -21.75 2.90
CA ARG A 18 -4.85 -21.69 4.28
C ARG A 18 -5.03 -20.29 4.86
N LEU A 19 -4.89 -20.14 6.18
CA LEU A 19 -4.89 -18.83 6.84
C LEU A 19 -3.90 -17.90 6.16
N GLY A 20 -4.22 -16.62 5.95
CA GLY A 20 -3.32 -15.69 5.26
C GLY A 20 -3.46 -15.67 3.73
N VAL A 21 -4.25 -16.57 3.13
CA VAL A 21 -4.67 -16.43 1.73
C VAL A 21 -5.86 -15.49 1.65
N MET A 22 -5.79 -14.50 0.75
CA MET A 22 -6.81 -13.48 0.56
C MET A 22 -7.25 -13.41 -0.90
N SER A 23 -8.56 -13.44 -1.15
CA SER A 23 -9.11 -13.29 -2.50
C SER A 23 -8.93 -11.87 -3.04
N VAL A 24 -8.89 -11.75 -4.36
CA VAL A 24 -8.88 -10.43 -5.03
C VAL A 24 -10.10 -9.59 -4.67
N ASP A 25 -11.28 -10.19 -4.50
CA ASP A 25 -12.48 -9.48 -4.04
C ASP A 25 -12.28 -8.80 -2.68
N THR A 26 -11.61 -9.50 -1.75
CA THR A 26 -11.32 -8.97 -0.42
C THR A 26 -10.26 -7.88 -0.48
N LEU A 27 -9.24 -8.06 -1.32
CA LEU A 27 -8.23 -7.04 -1.59
C LEU A 27 -8.85 -5.75 -2.12
N ASN A 28 -9.68 -5.84 -3.16
CA ASN A 28 -10.36 -4.68 -3.76
C ASN A 28 -11.22 -3.91 -2.75
N ARG A 29 -11.77 -4.58 -1.73
CA ARG A 29 -12.59 -3.94 -0.70
C ARG A 29 -11.76 -3.15 0.32
N ILE A 30 -10.66 -3.74 0.80
CA ILE A 30 -9.97 -3.26 2.01
C ILE A 30 -8.63 -2.58 1.69
N TRP A 31 -8.00 -2.93 0.57
CA TRP A 31 -6.62 -2.57 0.28
C TRP A 31 -6.49 -1.70 -0.98
N LEU A 32 -5.34 -1.03 -1.09
CA LEU A 32 -4.89 -0.30 -2.27
C LEU A 32 -3.55 -0.87 -2.71
N PRO A 33 -3.40 -1.25 -3.99
CA PRO A 33 -2.12 -1.73 -4.51
C PRO A 33 -1.13 -0.56 -4.56
N VAL A 34 0.10 -0.81 -4.09
CA VAL A 34 1.20 0.16 -4.13
C VAL A 34 2.22 -0.26 -5.20
N LEU A 35 2.63 -1.53 -5.20
CA LEU A 35 3.60 -2.07 -6.14
C LEU A 35 3.32 -3.54 -6.44
N GLU A 36 3.46 -3.95 -7.70
CA GLU A 36 3.59 -5.34 -8.13
C GLU A 36 4.97 -5.54 -8.73
N GLU A 37 5.71 -6.54 -8.25
CA GLU A 37 7.03 -6.86 -8.76
C GLU A 37 7.40 -8.31 -8.46
N ASP A 38 7.89 -9.03 -9.48
CA ASP A 38 8.30 -10.45 -9.42
C ASP A 38 7.24 -11.39 -8.85
N GLY A 39 5.96 -11.09 -9.13
CA GLY A 39 4.83 -11.88 -8.62
C GLY A 39 4.55 -11.70 -7.13
N TYR A 40 5.12 -10.66 -6.53
CA TYR A 40 4.73 -10.16 -5.22
C TYR A 40 3.95 -8.86 -5.35
N LEU A 41 3.03 -8.67 -4.42
CA LEU A 41 2.16 -7.51 -4.34
C LEU A 41 2.36 -6.85 -2.98
N ILE A 42 2.64 -5.55 -3.01
CA ILE A 42 2.67 -4.69 -1.83
C ILE A 42 1.43 -3.81 -1.86
N ALA A 43 0.70 -3.78 -0.75
CA ALA A 43 -0.54 -3.04 -0.61
C ALA A 43 -0.63 -2.36 0.75
N ILE A 44 -1.35 -1.25 0.79
CA ILE A 44 -1.68 -0.51 2.01
C ILE A 44 -3.19 -0.56 2.20
N ALA A 45 -3.66 -0.70 3.44
CA ALA A 45 -5.07 -0.68 3.75
C ALA A 45 -5.65 0.69 3.40
N LYS A 46 -6.89 0.75 2.91
CA LYS A 46 -7.56 2.01 2.54
C LYS A 46 -7.67 3.00 3.69
N ASN A 47 -7.66 2.51 4.93
CA ASN A 47 -7.65 3.35 6.13
C ASN A 47 -6.25 3.89 6.48
N GLY A 48 -5.22 3.52 5.73
CA GLY A 48 -3.82 3.92 5.94
C GLY A 48 -3.14 3.31 7.16
N LYS A 49 -3.75 2.32 7.83
CA LYS A 49 -3.28 1.80 9.14
C LYS A 49 -2.49 0.50 9.05
N ASP A 50 -2.44 -0.13 7.90
CA ASP A 50 -1.76 -1.40 7.71
C ASP A 50 -1.10 -1.46 6.34
N ALA A 51 0.01 -2.18 6.26
CA ALA A 51 0.65 -2.57 5.01
C ALA A 51 0.86 -4.08 4.97
N LEU A 52 0.83 -4.65 3.78
CA LEU A 52 1.16 -6.06 3.55
C LEU A 52 2.02 -6.24 2.31
N LEU A 53 2.76 -7.33 2.31
CA LEU A 53 3.38 -7.94 1.14
C LEU A 53 2.83 -9.37 1.03
N GLY A 54 2.36 -9.72 -0.15
CA GLY A 54 1.85 -11.06 -0.45
C GLY A 54 2.36 -11.59 -1.77
N ARG A 55 2.46 -12.91 -1.87
CA ARG A 55 2.75 -13.61 -3.11
C ARG A 55 1.46 -13.76 -3.91
N MET A 56 1.48 -13.36 -5.18
CA MET A 56 0.34 -13.49 -6.07
C MET A 56 0.23 -14.93 -6.59
N GLY A 57 -1.01 -15.44 -6.69
CA GLY A 57 -1.26 -16.80 -7.12
C GLY A 57 -2.69 -17.07 -7.55
N LYS A 58 -2.96 -18.33 -7.82
CA LYS A 58 -4.28 -18.86 -8.16
C LYS A 58 -4.63 -19.99 -7.21
N ARG A 59 -5.85 -20.00 -6.69
CA ARG A 59 -6.38 -21.11 -5.89
C ARG A 59 -6.74 -22.30 -6.77
N ASP A 60 -6.92 -23.45 -6.14
CA ASP A 60 -7.39 -24.70 -6.75
C ASP A 60 -8.75 -24.54 -7.46
N ASP A 61 -9.61 -23.62 -6.98
CA ASP A 61 -10.90 -23.27 -7.60
C ASP A 61 -10.76 -22.31 -8.81
N GLY A 62 -9.53 -22.00 -9.20
CA GLY A 62 -9.22 -21.15 -10.33
C GLY A 62 -9.35 -19.65 -10.07
N LYS A 63 -9.57 -19.21 -8.83
CA LYS A 63 -9.66 -17.79 -8.50
C LYS A 63 -8.30 -17.18 -8.15
N PHE A 64 -8.10 -15.92 -8.53
CA PHE A 64 -6.90 -15.18 -8.16
C PHE A 64 -6.90 -14.82 -6.67
N CYS A 65 -5.72 -14.88 -6.07
CA CYS A 65 -5.52 -14.60 -4.66
C CYS A 65 -4.10 -14.07 -4.41
N ILE A 66 -3.89 -13.60 -3.19
CA ILE A 66 -2.54 -13.49 -2.64
C ILE A 66 -2.41 -14.39 -1.42
N GLU A 67 -1.21 -14.90 -1.20
CA GLU A 67 -0.77 -15.44 0.07
C GLU A 67 0.02 -14.37 0.80
N ILE A 68 -0.48 -13.89 1.94
CA ILE A 68 0.20 -12.90 2.75
C ILE A 68 1.49 -13.51 3.30
N VAL A 69 2.60 -12.84 3.03
CA VAL A 69 3.95 -13.22 3.44
C VAL A 69 4.32 -12.43 4.69
N VAL A 70 4.07 -11.12 4.66
CA VAL A 70 4.31 -10.23 5.79
C VAL A 70 3.25 -9.13 5.86
N ARG A 71 2.84 -8.77 7.07
CA ARG A 71 1.97 -7.62 7.37
C ARG A 71 2.58 -6.82 8.51
N ALA A 72 2.43 -5.51 8.47
CA ALA A 72 2.79 -4.62 9.58
C ALA A 72 1.77 -3.47 9.70
N PRO A 73 1.45 -3.03 10.92
CA PRO A 73 0.68 -1.79 11.11
C PRO A 73 1.52 -0.59 10.68
N ILE A 74 0.85 0.47 10.25
CA ILE A 74 1.46 1.79 9.99
C ILE A 74 1.14 2.70 11.17
N GLU A 75 2.18 3.13 11.88
CA GLU A 75 2.08 3.98 13.06
C GLU A 75 3.10 5.10 12.94
N ASN A 76 2.68 6.36 13.14
CA ASN A 76 3.56 7.53 13.06
C ASN A 76 4.41 7.59 11.77
N ASN A 77 3.79 7.27 10.62
CA ASN A 77 4.45 7.22 9.32
C ASN A 77 5.55 6.13 9.18
N ALA A 78 5.59 5.16 10.09
CA ALA A 78 6.54 4.05 10.11
C ALA A 78 5.81 2.70 10.13
N LEU A 79 6.49 1.64 9.67
CA LEU A 79 6.00 0.28 9.88
C LEU A 79 6.31 -0.16 11.31
N GLY A 80 5.29 -0.64 12.01
CA GLY A 80 5.41 -1.25 13.32
C GLY A 80 5.87 -2.70 13.25
N ARG A 81 5.40 -3.53 14.18
CA ARG A 81 5.83 -4.92 14.29
C ARG A 81 5.39 -5.76 13.09
N TYR A 82 6.36 -6.39 12.42
CA TYR A 82 6.12 -7.34 11.35
C TYR A 82 5.52 -8.66 11.86
N GLN A 83 4.51 -9.15 11.14
CA GLN A 83 3.88 -10.45 11.31
C GLN A 83 4.10 -11.24 10.02
N PHE A 84 4.60 -12.47 10.12
CA PHE A 84 4.97 -13.31 8.98
C PHE A 84 4.11 -14.58 8.91
N TRP A 85 3.83 -15.05 7.70
CA TRP A 85 3.11 -16.31 7.45
C TRP A 85 3.77 -17.11 6.33
N TYR A 86 4.03 -18.39 6.58
CA TYR A 86 4.59 -19.36 5.61
C TYR A 86 5.84 -18.87 4.87
N VAL A 87 6.67 -18.09 5.54
CA VAL A 87 7.96 -17.59 5.04
C VAL A 87 9.07 -18.37 5.70
N ASP A 88 10.08 -18.78 4.93
CA ASP A 88 11.30 -19.32 5.52
C ASP A 88 12.00 -18.24 6.35
N SER A 89 12.50 -18.61 7.52
CA SER A 89 13.34 -17.74 8.37
C SER A 89 14.43 -16.97 7.60
N ALA A 90 15.04 -17.59 6.58
CA ALA A 90 16.07 -16.96 5.75
C ALA A 90 15.55 -15.79 4.89
N ASP A 91 14.27 -15.83 4.50
CA ASP A 91 13.64 -14.84 3.63
C ASP A 91 12.89 -13.74 4.41
N MET A 92 12.63 -13.94 5.70
CA MET A 92 11.86 -13.00 6.52
C MET A 92 12.43 -11.58 6.48
N GLN A 93 13.74 -11.44 6.68
CA GLN A 93 14.38 -10.12 6.67
C GLN A 93 14.26 -9.44 5.31
N ARG A 94 14.46 -10.19 4.22
CA ARG A 94 14.34 -9.67 2.85
C ARG A 94 12.93 -9.16 2.57
N HIS A 95 11.90 -9.92 2.96
CA HIS A 95 10.51 -9.51 2.76
C HIS A 95 10.12 -8.30 3.61
N ALA A 96 10.57 -8.23 4.86
CA ALA A 96 10.32 -7.07 5.71
C ALA A 96 10.99 -5.81 5.19
N GLN A 97 12.25 -5.92 4.75
CA GLN A 97 12.99 -4.80 4.16
C GLN A 97 12.29 -4.30 2.90
N ARG A 98 11.90 -5.20 2.00
CA ARG A 98 11.19 -4.82 0.77
C ARG A 98 9.85 -4.13 1.05
N LEU A 99 9.08 -4.64 2.01
CA LEU A 99 7.85 -3.98 2.45
C LEU A 99 8.14 -2.57 2.99
N ASN A 100 9.18 -2.43 3.83
CA ASN A 100 9.57 -1.16 4.42
C ASN A 100 9.97 -0.12 3.38
N GLU A 101 10.87 -0.47 2.47
CA GLU A 101 11.38 0.45 1.44
C GLU A 101 10.25 1.02 0.57
N VAL A 102 9.35 0.15 0.12
CA VAL A 102 8.25 0.55 -0.76
C VAL A 102 7.21 1.39 -0.02
N VAL A 103 6.82 0.98 1.20
CA VAL A 103 5.84 1.73 1.99
C VAL A 103 6.39 3.07 2.42
N GLN A 104 7.64 3.15 2.88
CA GLN A 104 8.27 4.41 3.25
C GLN A 104 8.39 5.36 2.07
N SER A 105 8.80 4.88 0.90
CA SER A 105 8.82 5.67 -0.33
C SER A 105 7.43 6.22 -0.67
N HIS A 106 6.40 5.38 -0.55
CA HIS A 106 5.01 5.77 -0.80
C HIS A 106 4.49 6.82 0.19
N LEU A 107 4.71 6.61 1.49
CA LEU A 107 4.30 7.52 2.55
C LEU A 107 4.99 8.88 2.43
N ASN A 108 6.30 8.90 2.17
CA ASN A 108 7.06 10.13 1.94
C ASN A 108 6.57 10.90 0.71
N ARG A 109 6.13 10.20 -0.34
CA ARG A 109 5.55 10.84 -1.53
C ARG A 109 4.22 11.52 -1.18
N ILE A 110 3.33 10.83 -0.48
CA ILE A 110 2.03 11.40 -0.04
C ILE A 110 2.25 12.64 0.82
N GLN A 111 3.21 12.61 1.73
CA GLN A 111 3.52 13.77 2.58
C GLN A 111 3.99 14.97 1.77
N ARG A 112 4.82 14.77 0.75
CA ARG A 112 5.29 15.87 -0.13
C ARG A 112 4.16 16.41 -1.00
N ASP A 113 3.33 15.54 -1.56
CA ASP A 113 2.22 15.95 -2.42
C ASP A 113 1.15 16.72 -1.62
N GLY A 114 0.95 16.39 -0.33
CA GLY A 114 0.04 17.12 0.57
C GLY A 114 0.54 18.49 1.05
N VAL A 115 1.83 18.80 0.89
CA VAL A 115 2.42 20.10 1.25
C VAL A 115 2.24 21.15 0.13
N CYS A 116 1.86 20.73 -1.08
CA CYS A 116 1.67 21.63 -2.23
C CYS A 116 0.28 22.28 -2.33
N GLU A 117 -0.70 21.92 -1.48
CA GLU A 117 -2.06 22.50 -1.49
C GLU A 117 -2.35 23.48 -0.33
N GLY A 118 -1.32 24.08 0.26
CA GLY A 118 -1.53 25.04 1.34
C GLY A 118 -0.43 26.08 1.45
N GLU A 119 -0.43 27.07 0.54
CA GLU A 119 -0.07 28.47 0.82
C GLU A 119 -0.25 29.38 -0.43
N SER A 120 -1.49 29.82 -0.67
CA SER A 120 -1.76 31.10 -1.35
C SER A 120 -3.17 31.57 -1.01
N SER A 121 -3.35 32.00 0.23
CA SER A 121 -4.45 32.89 0.61
C SER A 121 -4.19 33.48 1.98
N THR A 122 -3.44 34.59 2.06
CA THR A 122 -3.80 35.70 2.97
C THR A 122 -3.10 37.02 2.64
N GLY A 123 -3.92 38.07 2.44
CA GLY A 123 -3.61 39.49 2.69
C GLY A 123 -2.85 40.23 1.59
N LEU A 124 -3.19 41.44 1.15
CA LEU A 124 -4.01 42.50 1.74
C LEU A 124 -4.83 43.23 0.66
N LEU A 125 -6.10 43.51 0.98
CA LEU A 125 -6.82 44.66 0.45
C LEU A 125 -6.26 45.94 1.13
N PRO A 126 -6.20 47.07 0.41
CA PRO A 126 -6.37 48.36 1.07
C PRO A 126 -7.67 49.02 0.59
N LEU A 127 -8.72 48.92 1.41
CA LEU A 127 -9.75 49.95 1.47
C LEU A 127 -9.29 50.99 2.47
N THR A 128 -9.11 52.23 2.00
CA THR A 128 -9.70 53.48 2.56
C THR A 128 -8.84 54.68 2.13
N GLY A 129 -9.44 55.62 1.39
CA GLY A 129 -8.94 57.00 1.32
C GLY A 129 -9.17 57.74 2.64
N PRO A 130 -8.59 58.95 2.79
CA PRO A 130 -9.46 60.11 2.87
C PRO A 130 -8.94 61.38 2.16
N ARG A 131 -9.89 62.32 2.05
CA ARG A 131 -9.85 63.68 1.49
C ARG A 131 -8.73 64.60 2.05
N GLY A 132 -8.25 65.49 1.17
CA GLY A 132 -8.21 66.94 1.43
C GLY A 132 -6.85 67.60 1.72
N ARG A 133 -6.36 68.41 0.77
CA ARG A 133 -6.44 69.88 0.80
C ARG A 133 -6.19 70.45 -0.59
#